data_AF-A0A350Q799-F1
#
_entry.id   AF-A0A350Q799-F1
#
_cell.length_a   1.000
_cell.length_b   1.000
_cell.length_c   1.000
_cell.angle_alpha   90.00
_cell.angle_beta   90.00
_cell.angle_gamma   90.00
#
_symmetry.space_group_name_H-M   'P 1'
#
loop_
_entity.id
_entity.type
_entity.pdbx_description
1 polymer ?
#
loop_
_entity_poly.entity_id
_entity_poly.type
_entity_poly.pdbx_seq_one_letter_code
_entity_poly.pdbx_strand_id
1 'polypeptide(L)' 'IDITDHFETKMAAVACFESQFSGKTAVGEVFGGGARSLEDQIRAQCAHHGSRIRRDYGEPFWTRETVALESLGSDGVSTF' A
#
# COMPACT_ATOMS: atom_id res chain seq x y z
N ILE A 1 -3.40 4.90 5.37
CA ILE A 1 -4.59 5.51 4.71
C ILE A 1 -5.37 4.39 4.04
N ASP A 2 -6.70 4.33 4.18
CA ASP A 2 -7.54 3.38 3.44
C ASP A 2 -7.51 3.73 1.95
N ILE A 3 -7.15 2.76 1.11
CA ILE A 3 -7.09 2.93 -0.35
C ILE A 3 -7.96 1.89 -1.06
N THR A 4 -8.89 1.23 -0.36
CA THR A 4 -9.65 0.09 -0.87
C THR A 4 -10.35 0.43 -2.20
N ASP A 5 -11.04 1.56 -2.26
CA ASP A 5 -11.77 2.00 -3.47
C ASP A 5 -10.84 2.46 -4.61
N HIS A 6 -9.56 2.68 -4.33
CA HIS A 6 -8.57 3.17 -5.27
C HIS A 6 -7.51 2.14 -5.66
N PHE A 7 -7.56 0.94 -5.06
CA PHE A 7 -6.52 -0.06 -5.22
C PHE A 7 -6.36 -0.48 -6.69
N GLU A 8 -7.46 -0.75 -7.40
CA GLU A 8 -7.39 -1.12 -8.82
C GLU A 8 -6.89 0.02 -9.70
N THR A 9 -7.21 1.27 -9.36
CA THR A 9 -6.67 2.45 -10.08
C THR A 9 -5.16 2.56 -9.89
N LYS A 10 -4.67 2.30 -8.67
CA LYS A 10 -3.23 2.21 -8.37
C LYS A 10 -2.56 1.10 -9.18
N MET A 11 -3.15 -0.09 -9.24
CA MET A 11 -2.58 -1.21 -10.01
C MET A 11 -2.54 -0.90 -11.51
N ALA A 12 -3.59 -0.29 -12.07
CA ALA A 12 -3.58 0.18 -13.45
C ALA A 12 -2.49 1.23 -13.72
N ALA A 13 -2.30 2.18 -12.80
CA ALA A 13 -1.24 3.19 -12.90
C ALA A 13 0.17 2.57 -12.87
N VAL A 14 0.39 1.54 -12.04
CA VAL A 14 1.66 0.79 -12.02
C VAL A 14 1.89 0.08 -13.35
N ALA A 15 0.86 -0.56 -13.91
CA ALA A 15 0.94 -1.28 -15.18
C ALA A 15 1.34 -0.38 -16.37
N CYS A 16 1.02 0.93 -16.33
CA CYS A 16 1.44 1.89 -17.36
C CYS A 16 2.96 2.02 -17.51
N PHE A 17 3.75 1.60 -16.50
CA PHE A 17 5.21 1.62 -16.54
C PHE A 17 5.80 0.22 -16.77
N GLU A 18 5.20 -0.53 -17.70
CA GLU A 18 5.60 -1.91 -18.04
C GLU A 18 7.12 -2.07 -18.22
N SER A 19 7.78 -1.15 -18.94
CA SER A 19 9.24 -1.19 -19.17
C SER A 19 10.07 -1.17 -17.87
N GLN A 20 9.49 -0.67 -16.78
CA GLN A 20 10.12 -0.60 -15.47
C GLN A 20 9.81 -1.81 -14.59
N PHE A 21 8.68 -2.49 -14.81
CA PHE A 21 8.13 -3.47 -13.86
C PHE A 21 7.94 -4.89 -14.42
N SER A 22 7.77 -5.05 -15.74
CA SER A 22 7.54 -6.35 -16.36
C SER A 22 8.74 -7.29 -16.18
N GLY A 23 8.47 -8.51 -15.74
CA GLY A 23 9.48 -9.55 -15.52
C GLY A 23 10.46 -9.28 -14.37
N LYS A 24 10.25 -8.22 -13.57
CA LYS A 24 11.13 -7.88 -12.45
C LYS A 24 10.54 -8.32 -11.12
N THR A 25 11.38 -8.95 -10.32
CA THR A 25 11.09 -9.30 -8.91
C THR A 25 11.60 -8.24 -7.93
N ALA A 26 12.41 -7.29 -8.42
CA ALA A 26 13.01 -6.20 -7.66
C ALA A 26 13.14 -4.93 -8.52
N VAL A 27 13.03 -3.75 -7.91
CA VAL A 27 13.20 -2.45 -8.57
C VAL A 27 14.09 -1.57 -7.70
N GLY A 28 15.23 -1.13 -8.23
CA GLY A 28 16.17 -0.27 -7.50
C GLY A 28 16.71 -0.95 -6.23
N GLU A 29 16.68 -0.23 -5.09
CA GLU A 29 17.10 -0.73 -3.77
C GLU A 29 16.02 -1.55 -3.05
N VAL A 30 14.86 -1.77 -3.68
CA VAL A 30 13.80 -2.61 -3.10
C VAL A 30 14.22 -4.06 -3.23
N PHE A 31 14.67 -4.65 -2.12
CA PHE A 31 14.94 -6.09 -2.03
C PHE A 31 13.68 -6.84 -2.45
N GLY A 32 13.76 -7.55 -3.57
CA GLY A 32 12.64 -8.30 -4.11
C GLY A 32 12.14 -9.32 -3.09
N GLY A 33 10.83 -9.39 -2.92
CA GLY A 33 10.12 -10.34 -2.05
C GLY A 33 10.19 -11.80 -2.53
N GLY A 34 11.37 -12.25 -2.96
CA GLY A 34 11.66 -13.55 -3.52
C GLY A 34 11.24 -13.66 -5.00
N ALA A 35 10.58 -14.77 -5.34
CA ALA A 35 10.12 -15.07 -6.70
C ALA A 35 8.78 -14.41 -7.07
N ARG A 36 8.15 -13.67 -6.15
CA ARG A 36 6.86 -13.02 -6.40
C ARG A 36 7.02 -11.87 -7.39
N SER A 37 6.03 -11.71 -8.26
CA SER A 37 5.95 -10.52 -9.13
C SER A 37 5.90 -9.26 -8.29
N LEU A 38 6.35 -8.13 -8.83
CA LEU A 38 6.24 -6.86 -8.12
C LEU A 38 4.79 -6.50 -7.81
N GLU A 39 3.86 -6.84 -8.69
CA GLU A 39 2.42 -6.63 -8.50
C GLU A 39 1.90 -7.40 -7.27
N ASP A 40 2.29 -8.67 -7.12
CA ASP A 40 1.94 -9.48 -5.95
C ASP A 40 2.54 -8.91 -4.66
N GLN A 41 3.75 -8.36 -4.74
CA GLN A 41 4.39 -7.72 -3.59
C GLN A 41 3.65 -6.44 -3.18
N ILE A 42 3.28 -5.58 -4.14
CA ILE A 42 2.50 -4.36 -3.90
C ILE A 42 1.15 -4.72 -3.28
N ARG A 43 0.44 -5.70 -3.85
CA ARG A 43 -0.84 -6.18 -3.33
C ARG A 43 -0.71 -6.70 -1.91
N ALA A 44 0.30 -7.54 -1.63
CA ALA A 44 0.54 -8.08 -0.30
C ALA A 44 0.85 -6.99 0.72
N GLN A 45 1.65 -5.98 0.36
CA GLN A 45 1.99 -4.87 1.24
C GLN A 45 0.76 -4.00 1.54
N CYS A 46 -0.04 -3.67 0.53
CA CYS A 46 -1.28 -2.92 0.71
C CYS A 46 -2.28 -3.70 1.58
N ALA A 47 -2.44 -5.01 1.35
CA ALA A 47 -3.33 -5.85 2.16
C ALA A 47 -2.85 -5.97 3.62
N HIS A 48 -1.55 -6.14 3.82
CA HIS A 48 -0.95 -6.16 5.17
C HIS A 48 -1.27 -4.88 5.94
N HIS A 49 -1.05 -3.71 5.34
CA HIS A 49 -1.33 -2.44 6.00
C HIS A 49 -2.82 -2.13 6.13
N GLY A 50 -3.66 -2.56 5.19
CA GLY A 50 -5.12 -2.48 5.28
C GLY A 50 -5.65 -3.24 6.51
N SER A 51 -5.14 -4.45 6.73
CA SER A 51 -5.57 -5.28 7.88
C SER A 51 -5.38 -4.59 9.23
N ARG A 52 -4.36 -3.71 9.36
CA ARG A 52 -4.07 -2.97 10.59
C ARG A 52 -5.08 -1.85 10.88
N ILE A 53 -5.85 -1.43 9.89
CA ILE A 53 -6.91 -0.42 9.99
C ILE A 53 -8.30 -0.99 9.65
N ARG A 54 -8.42 -2.33 9.59
CA ARG A 54 -9.66 -3.07 9.26
C ARG A 54 -10.24 -2.71 7.89
N ARG A 55 -9.36 -2.57 6.91
CA ARG A 55 -9.70 -2.33 5.49
C ARG A 55 -9.00 -3.36 4.61
N ASP A 56 -9.51 -3.57 3.41
CA ASP A 56 -8.92 -4.55 2.49
C ASP A 56 -7.54 -4.10 2.03
N TYR A 57 -7.36 -2.80 1.79
CA TYR A 57 -6.08 -2.22 1.37
C TYR A 57 -5.77 -0.93 2.11
N GLY A 58 -4.51 -0.79 2.54
CA GLY A 58 -4.01 0.41 3.20
C GLY A 58 -2.62 0.78 2.71
N GLU A 59 -2.37 2.07 2.59
CA GLU A 59 -1.05 2.60 2.25
C GLU A 59 -0.37 3.21 3.49
N PRO A 60 0.85 2.75 3.84
CA PRO A 60 1.60 3.30 4.96
C PRO A 60 2.31 4.61 4.57
N PHE A 61 2.33 5.56 5.50
CA PHE A 61 3.07 6.81 5.37
C PHE A 61 3.96 7.00 6.59
N TRP A 62 5.09 7.67 6.39
CA TRP A 62 6.01 8.07 7.45
C TRP A 62 6.33 9.55 7.32
N THR A 63 6.45 10.22 8.45
CA THR A 63 6.78 11.65 8.53
C THR A 63 7.89 11.85 9.57
N ARG A 64 8.75 12.86 9.36
CA ARG A 64 9.73 13.28 10.38
C ARG A 64 9.06 14.14 11.44
N GLU A 65 8.14 14.98 11.00
CA GLU A 65 7.45 15.96 11.81
C GLU A 65 6.26 15.33 12.54
N THR A 66 5.94 15.87 13.72
CA THR A 66 4.79 15.44 14.51
C THR A 66 3.48 15.73 13.77
N VAL A 67 2.61 14.72 13.65
CA VAL A 67 1.27 14.89 13.08
C VAL A 67 0.31 15.34 14.17
N ALA A 68 -0.33 16.50 13.98
CA ALA A 68 -1.47 16.91 14.78
C ALA A 68 -2.74 16.19 14.26
N LEU A 69 -3.49 15.56 15.16
CA LEU A 69 -4.76 14.91 14.86
C LEU A 69 -5.86 15.56 15.68
N GLU A 70 -6.96 15.95 15.03
CA GLU A 70 -8.10 16.57 15.70
C GLU A 70 -8.89 15.57 16.56
N SER A 71 -8.91 14.30 16.15
CA SER A 71 -9.56 13.21 16.88
C SER A 71 -8.97 11.86 16.47
N LEU A 72 -9.02 10.88 17.38
CA LEU A 72 -8.71 9.47 17.09
C LEU A 72 -9.90 8.72 16.46
N GLY A 73 -11.12 9.29 16.52
CA GLY A 73 -12.37 8.59 16.22
C GLY A 73 -13.15 9.10 15.00
N SER A 74 -12.66 10.12 14.29
CA SER A 74 -13.38 10.71 13.15
C SER A 74 -13.52 9.77 11.94
N ASP A 75 -12.70 8.71 11.87
CA ASP A 75 -12.55 7.87 10.67
C ASP A 75 -13.25 6.50 10.77
N GLY A 76 -14.17 6.32 11.72
CA GLY A 76 -15.02 5.12 11.79
C GLY A 76 -14.28 3.82 12.16
N VAL A 77 -13.07 3.91 12.69
CA VAL A 77 -12.34 2.75 13.21
C VAL A 77 -12.93 2.38 14.58
N SER A 78 -13.66 1.27 14.65
CA SER A 78 -14.28 0.84 15.93
C SER A 78 -13.20 0.60 16.99
N THR A 79 -13.26 1.38 18.05
CA THR A 79 -12.50 1.19 19.27
C THR A 79 -13.34 0.34 20.23
N PHE A 80 -12.92 -0.93 20.32
CA PHE A 80 -13.55 -2.02 21.07
C PHE A 80 -14.96 -2.43 20.61
#